data_AF-A0A7S0YSZ2-F1
#
_entry.id   AF-A0A7S0YSZ2-F1
#
_cell.length_a   1.000
_cell.length_b   1.000
_cell.length_c   1.000
_cell.angle_alpha   90.00
_cell.angle_beta   90.00
_cell.angle_gamma   90.00
#
_symmetry.space_group_name_H-M   'P 1'
#
loop_
_entity.id
_entity.type
_entity.pdbx_description
1 polymer ?
#
loop_
_entity_poly.entity_id
_entity_poly.type
_entity_poly.pdbx_seq_one_letter_code
_entity_poly.pdbx_strand_id
1 'polypeptide(L)'
;IAGWATVTVWNKTEKQAELIASLDREFVMAARRYNLPLGDFPNVAKMRASLCEIKDLRDVPRLNKNLIFDMDKMFTADIPRLLESASLSSQSQAKAKRKGGGLFLD
;
A
#
# COMPACT_ATOMS: atom_id res chain seq x y z
N ILE A 1 -3.78 -33.29 30.45
CA ILE A 1 -3.19 -32.15 29.69
C ILE A 1 -3.70 -32.16 28.26
N ALA A 2 -4.66 -31.28 27.91
CA ALA A 2 -4.91 -30.78 26.54
C ALA A 2 -6.11 -29.82 26.57
N GLY A 3 -5.91 -28.59 27.04
CA GLY A 3 -6.88 -27.50 26.99
C GLY A 3 -6.55 -26.53 25.86
N TRP A 4 -6.56 -26.98 24.61
CA TRP A 4 -6.45 -26.08 23.45
C TRP A 4 -7.87 -25.67 23.05
N ALA A 5 -8.21 -24.45 23.47
CA ALA A 5 -9.53 -23.86 23.36
C ALA A 5 -10.06 -23.88 21.93
N THR A 6 -11.23 -24.49 21.75
CA THR A 6 -12.12 -24.18 20.65
C THR A 6 -12.52 -22.72 20.82
N VAL A 7 -12.03 -21.83 19.95
CA VAL A 7 -12.59 -20.48 19.83
C VAL A 7 -14.04 -20.66 19.35
N THR A 8 -14.92 -20.73 20.33
CA THR A 8 -16.35 -20.93 20.21
C THR A 8 -16.91 -19.83 19.33
N VAL A 9 -17.84 -20.21 18.45
CA VAL A 9 -18.38 -19.34 17.39
C VAL A 9 -18.94 -18.02 17.93
N TRP A 10 -19.36 -18.01 19.20
CA TRP A 10 -19.92 -16.88 19.93
C TRP A 10 -18.96 -15.69 20.12
N ASN A 11 -17.70 -15.95 20.47
CA ASN A 11 -16.70 -14.89 20.68
C ASN A 11 -16.25 -14.24 19.36
N LYS A 12 -16.58 -14.83 18.21
CA LYS A 12 -16.06 -14.41 16.89
C LYS A 12 -16.69 -13.11 16.43
N THR A 13 -18.02 -13.06 16.46
CA THR A 13 -18.79 -11.89 16.01
C THR A 13 -18.55 -10.71 16.95
N GLU A 14 -18.47 -10.98 18.26
CA GLU A 14 -18.19 -9.95 19.26
C GLU A 14 -16.77 -9.37 19.11
N LYS A 15 -15.75 -10.22 18.93
CA LYS A 15 -14.38 -9.78 18.64
C LYS A 15 -14.27 -9.00 17.34
N GLN A 16 -14.96 -9.44 16.29
CA GLN A 16 -14.98 -8.74 15.01
C GLN A 16 -15.61 -7.35 15.15
N ALA A 17 -16.74 -7.24 15.86
CA ALA A 17 -17.36 -5.96 16.16
C ALA A 17 -16.44 -5.05 16.99
N GLU A 18 -15.76 -5.60 18.00
CA GLU A 18 -14.77 -4.89 18.83
C GLU A 18 -13.62 -4.33 17.98
N LEU A 19 -13.04 -5.15 17.09
CA LEU A 19 -11.98 -4.76 16.14
C LEU A 19 -12.41 -3.65 15.18
N ILE A 20 -13.63 -3.74 14.66
CA ILE A 20 -14.18 -2.74 13.73
C ILE A 20 -14.50 -1.43 14.46
N ALA A 21 -14.93 -1.50 15.72
CA ALA A 21 -15.14 -0.34 16.58
C ALA A 21 -13.83 0.37 16.95
N SER A 22 -12.75 -0.38 17.19
CA SER A 22 -11.43 0.17 17.53
C SER A 22 -10.56 0.56 16.32
N LEU A 23 -11.08 0.44 15.09
CA LEU A 23 -10.33 0.65 13.84
C LEU A 23 -9.59 1.99 13.77
N ASP A 24 -10.17 3.08 14.29
CA ASP A 24 -9.54 4.40 14.35
C ASP A 24 -8.22 4.36 15.14
N ARG A 25 -8.22 3.64 16.27
CA ARG A 25 -7.04 3.51 17.15
C ARG A 25 -5.98 2.63 16.49
N GLU A 26 -6.39 1.54 15.85
CA GLU A 26 -5.48 0.64 15.14
C GLU A 26 -4.76 1.36 14.00
N PHE A 27 -5.44 2.25 13.27
CA PHE A 27 -4.80 3.06 12.21
C PHE A 27 -3.72 3.98 12.76
N VAL A 28 -4.00 4.68 13.86
CA VAL A 28 -3.01 5.56 14.51
C VAL A 28 -1.82 4.76 15.03
N MET A 29 -2.07 3.59 15.62
CA MET A 29 -1.02 2.72 16.14
C MET A 29 -0.17 2.14 15.00
N ALA A 30 -0.79 1.71 13.90
CA ALA A 30 -0.09 1.23 12.71
C ALA A 30 0.76 2.35 12.07
N ALA A 31 0.21 3.56 11.93
CA ALA A 31 0.91 4.72 11.41
C ALA A 31 2.19 5.00 12.22
N ARG A 32 2.09 5.00 13.55
CA ARG A 32 3.25 5.20 14.44
C ARG A 32 4.25 4.05 14.35
N ARG A 33 3.78 2.81 14.33
CA ARG A 33 4.64 1.62 14.37
C ARG A 33 5.47 1.46 13.10
N TYR A 34 4.88 1.79 11.95
CA TYR A 34 5.51 1.62 10.64
C TYR A 34 5.95 2.95 10.02
N ASN A 35 5.88 4.04 10.78
CA ASN A 35 6.22 5.39 10.36
C ASN A 35 5.52 5.81 9.04
N LEU A 36 4.24 5.47 8.93
CA LEU A 36 3.42 5.77 7.75
C LEU A 36 2.70 7.10 7.95
N PRO A 37 2.61 7.95 6.92
CA PRO A 37 1.85 9.19 6.98
C PRO A 37 0.35 8.88 7.08
N LEU A 38 -0.37 9.65 7.89
CA LEU A 38 -1.82 9.46 8.07
C LEU A 38 -2.63 9.66 6.79
N GLY A 39 -2.09 10.39 5.81
CA GLY A 39 -2.73 10.63 4.52
C GLY A 39 -2.81 9.39 3.62
N ASP A 40 -1.96 8.38 3.84
CA ASP A 40 -2.00 7.13 3.09
C ASP A 40 -3.13 6.20 3.57
N PHE A 41 -3.73 6.50 4.72
CA PHE A 41 -4.80 5.68 5.27
C PHE A 41 -6.14 6.04 4.63
N PRO A 42 -6.97 5.02 4.33
CA PRO A 42 -8.30 5.25 3.79
C PRO A 42 -9.23 5.88 4.84
N ASN A 43 -10.33 6.50 4.37
CA ASN A 43 -11.34 7.05 5.27
C ASN A 43 -11.91 5.95 6.19
N VAL A 44 -11.84 6.18 7.51
CA VAL A 44 -12.18 5.14 8.49
C VAL A 44 -13.64 4.72 8.40
N ALA A 45 -14.58 5.63 8.16
CA ALA A 45 -16.00 5.29 8.02
C ALA A 45 -16.24 4.41 6.79
N LYS A 46 -15.54 4.68 5.67
CA LYS A 46 -15.62 3.85 4.46
C LYS A 46 -15.02 2.46 4.69
N MET A 47 -13.83 2.39 5.28
CA MET A 47 -13.19 1.10 5.59
C MET A 47 -14.03 0.30 6.58
N ARG A 48 -14.61 0.94 7.59
CA ARG A 48 -15.53 0.32 8.55
C ARG A 48 -16.73 -0.31 7.85
N ALA A 49 -17.36 0.39 6.92
CA ALA A 49 -18.46 -0.15 6.13
C ALA A 49 -18.02 -1.37 5.31
N SER A 50 -16.89 -1.30 4.60
CA SER A 50 -16.37 -2.42 3.81
C SER A 50 -16.00 -3.64 4.67
N LEU A 51 -15.47 -3.43 5.88
CA LEU A 51 -15.17 -4.54 6.80
C LEU A 51 -16.44 -5.19 7.39
N CYS A 52 -17.54 -4.44 7.52
CA CYS A 52 -18.83 -5.00 7.91
C CYS A 52 -19.46 -5.88 6.82
N GLU A 53 -19.11 -5.68 5.54
CA GLU A 53 -19.57 -6.52 4.43
C GLU A 53 -18.89 -7.90 4.41
N ILE A 54 -17.72 -8.04 5.06
CA ILE A 54 -16.97 -9.29 5.12
C ILE A 54 -17.56 -10.22 6.19
N LYS A 55 -17.97 -11.42 5.77
CA LYS A 55 -18.60 -12.42 6.64
C LYS A 55 -17.67 -13.03 7.69
N ASP A 56 -16.41 -13.30 7.35
CA ASP A 56 -15.38 -13.74 8.31
C ASP A 56 -14.05 -13.04 8.01
N LEU A 57 -13.53 -12.26 8.97
CA LEU A 57 -12.25 -11.56 8.81
C LEU A 57 -11.04 -12.51 8.70
N ARG A 58 -11.20 -13.81 8.94
CA ARG A 58 -10.13 -14.80 8.72
C ARG A 58 -9.92 -15.15 7.25
N ASP A 59 -10.87 -14.82 6.40
CA ASP A 59 -10.69 -14.91 4.95
C ASP A 59 -9.70 -13.86 4.45
N VAL A 60 -9.43 -12.81 5.25
CA VAL A 60 -8.36 -11.85 4.98
C VAL A 60 -7.02 -12.55 5.11
N PRO A 61 -6.20 -12.58 4.04
CA PRO A 61 -4.92 -13.27 4.06
C PRO A 61 -3.98 -12.65 5.08
N ARG A 62 -3.14 -13.49 5.68
CA ARG A 62 -2.12 -13.03 6.63
C ARG A 62 -1.08 -12.18 5.90
N LEU A 63 -0.54 -11.19 6.61
CA LEU A 63 0.47 -10.29 6.09
C LEU A 63 1.72 -11.05 5.64
N ASN A 64 2.04 -10.95 4.35
CA ASN A 64 3.24 -11.54 3.78
C ASN A 64 4.38 -10.49 3.78
N LYS A 65 5.42 -10.75 4.56
CA LYS A 65 6.55 -9.84 4.72
C LYS A 65 7.42 -9.72 3.47
N ASN A 66 7.47 -10.75 2.63
CA ASN A 66 8.26 -10.74 1.40
C ASN A 66 7.65 -9.75 0.40
N LEU A 67 6.32 -9.74 0.29
CA LEU A 67 5.58 -8.78 -0.54
C LEU A 67 5.85 -7.32 -0.11
N ILE A 68 5.98 -7.06 1.20
CA ILE A 68 6.32 -5.73 1.71
C ILE A 68 7.76 -5.35 1.33
N PHE A 69 8.69 -6.28 1.51
CA PHE A 69 10.11 -6.06 1.18
C PHE A 69 10.31 -5.78 -0.32
N ASP A 70 9.62 -6.52 -1.17
CA ASP A 70 9.67 -6.30 -2.62
C ASP A 70 9.11 -4.93 -3.01
N MET A 71 8.05 -4.47 -2.33
CA MET A 71 7.51 -3.12 -2.53
C MET A 71 8.49 -2.04 -2.07
N ASP A 72 9.11 -2.20 -0.91
CA ASP A 72 10.10 -1.26 -0.39
C ASP A 72 11.32 -1.13 -1.33
N LYS A 73 11.76 -2.27 -1.89
CA LYS A 73 12.81 -2.30 -2.93
C LYS A 73 12.37 -1.57 -4.19
N MET A 74 11.12 -1.76 -4.63
CA MET A 74 10.61 -1.05 -5.81
C MET A 74 10.62 0.47 -5.61
N PHE A 75 10.13 0.96 -4.47
CA PHE A 75 10.10 2.40 -4.17
C PHE A 75 11.50 2.99 -4.02
N THR A 76 12.42 2.27 -3.37
CA THR A 76 13.75 2.79 -3.07
C THR A 76 14.70 2.74 -4.26
N ALA A 77 14.59 1.72 -5.12
CA ALA A 77 15.61 1.44 -6.13
C ALA A 77 15.06 1.38 -7.56
N ASP A 78 13.97 0.64 -7.79
CA ASP A 78 13.48 0.41 -9.15
C ASP A 78 12.86 1.67 -9.78
N ILE A 79 12.01 2.38 -9.03
CA ILE A 79 11.38 3.62 -9.51
C ILE A 79 12.42 4.71 -9.82
N PRO A 80 13.40 5.02 -8.95
CA PRO A 80 14.45 5.99 -9.28
C PRO A 80 15.26 5.61 -10.52
N ARG A 81 15.61 4.33 -10.69
CA ARG A 81 16.31 3.83 -11.90
C ARG A 81 15.47 4.03 -13.16
N LEU A 82 14.17 3.77 -13.07
CA LEU A 82 13.24 4.02 -14.17
C LEU A 82 13.19 5.51 -14.53
N LEU A 83 13.13 6.41 -13.54
CA LEU A 83 13.14 7.85 -13.77
C LEU A 83 14.46 8.35 -14.39
N GLU A 84 15.61 7.83 -13.94
CA GLU A 84 16.91 8.18 -14.51
C GLU A 84 16.99 7.78 -15.99
N SER A 85 16.62 6.54 -16.31
CA SER A 85 16.59 6.04 -17.70
C SER A 85 15.60 6.82 -18.60
N ALA A 86 14.43 7.19 -18.07
CA ALA A 86 13.47 8.02 -18.78
C ALA A 86 13.99 9.44 -19.04
N SER A 87 14.72 10.04 -18.09
CA SER A 87 15.32 11.36 -18.26
C SER A 87 16.43 11.36 -19.32
N LEU A 88 17.29 10.34 -19.33
CA LEU A 88 18.38 10.18 -20.30
C LEU A 88 17.85 9.95 -21.73
N SER A 89 16.81 9.13 -21.87
CA SER A 89 16.15 8.90 -23.16
C SER A 89 15.43 10.14 -23.69
N SER A 90 14.84 10.95 -22.81
CA SER A 90 14.21 12.22 -23.20
C SER A 90 15.23 13.25 -23.73
N GLN A 91 16.41 13.33 -23.11
CA GLN A 91 17.47 14.25 -23.54
C GLN A 91 18.11 13.86 -24.89
N SER A 92 18.25 12.55 -25.15
CA SER A 92 18.81 12.07 -26.43
C SER A 92 17.86 12.33 -27.60
N GLN A 93 16.54 12.20 -27.40
CA GLN A 93 15.54 12.57 -28.41
C GLN A 93 15.46 14.09 -28.64
N ALA A 94 15.58 14.90 -27.59
CA ALA A 94 15.58 16.37 -27.71
C ALA A 94 16.80 16.91 -28.50
N LYS A 95 17.97 16.27 -28.38
CA LYS A 95 19.17 16.63 -29.17
C LYS A 95 19.05 16.20 -30.64
N ALA A 96 18.45 15.03 -30.91
CA ALA A 96 18.24 14.55 -32.28
C ALA A 96 17.26 15.45 -33.05
N LYS A 97 16.19 15.92 -32.40
CA LYS A 97 15.18 16.81 -33.02
C LYS A 97 15.70 18.22 -33.33
N ARG A 98 16.70 18.71 -32.57
CA ARG A 98 17.30 20.04 -32.80
C ARG A 98 18.28 20.10 -33.98
N LYS A 99 18.86 18.98 -34.42
CA LYS A 99 19.79 18.97 -35.57
C LYS A 99 19.09 18.94 -36.94
N GLY A 100 17.77 18.79 -36.99
CA GLY A 100 17.00 18.71 -38.24
C GLY A 100 16.30 20.00 -38.70
N GLY A 101 16.45 21.12 -37.99
CA GLY A 101 15.76 22.38 -38.31
C GLY A 101 16.69 23.58 -38.25
N GLY A 102 17.34 23.91 -39.37
CA GLY A 102 18.25 25.05 -39.45
C GLY A 102 18.96 25.20 -40.79
N LEU A 103 18.25 24.99 -41.90
CA LEU A 103 18.60 25.52 -43.21
C LEU A 103 17.39 26.34 -43.69
N PHE A 104 17.20 27.52 -43.10
CA PHE A 104 16.32 28.56 -43.65
C PHE A 104 17.26 29.61 -44.24
N LEU A 105 17.36 29.62 -45.57
CA LEU A 105 17.86 30.74 -46.36
C LEU A 105 16.72 31.75 -46.49
N ASP A 106 16.97 33.00 -46.12
CA ASP A 106 16.54 34.23 -46.81
C ASP A 106 17.38 35.40 -46.26
#